data_AF-A0AAU7VTN8-F1
#
_entry.id   AF-A0AAU7VTN8-F1
#
_cell.length_a   1.000
_cell.length_b   1.000
_cell.length_c   1.000
_cell.angle_alpha   90.00
_cell.angle_beta   90.00
_cell.angle_gamma   90.00
#
_symmetry.space_group_name_H-M   'P 1'
#
loop_
_entity.id
_entity.type
_entity.pdbx_description
1 polymer ?
#
loop_
_entity_poly.entity_id
_entity_poly.type
_entity_poly.pdbx_seq_one_letter_code
_entity_poly.pdbx_strand_id
1 'polypeptide(L)'
;METVAGVEALTVWIGVERFDNGADVRVRVRFFADRPHEVEVAGFANAASVPLSHLILTATMGNWARLRRLHLADRIVTAAELWPDFSGTAFAEHARFPLSELSREDGAAIVSATGDEEDPWSVEYSPDTATHWRFLGRRAAQTWRVDDPHPELEAVVNARWSYWASASPIPGGPAYENFEIIEPFRQGAAFRFSVEEVRPPE
;
A
#
# COMPACT_ATOMS: atom_id res chain seq x y z
N MET A 1 -0.60 21.27 15.08
CA MET A 1 0.85 21.07 15.03
C MET A 1 1.33 20.73 16.41
N GLU A 2 2.09 19.65 16.53
CA GLU A 2 2.78 19.23 17.75
C GLU A 2 4.24 18.94 17.41
N THR A 3 5.10 18.86 18.43
CA THR A 3 6.49 18.38 18.26
C THR A 3 6.56 16.96 18.76
N VAL A 4 6.93 16.02 17.90
CA VAL A 4 7.10 14.59 18.22
C VAL A 4 8.58 14.25 18.06
N ALA A 5 9.23 13.82 19.14
CA ALA A 5 10.66 13.50 19.14
C ALA A 5 11.56 14.61 18.55
N GLY A 6 11.18 15.88 18.75
CA GLY A 6 11.93 17.04 18.24
C GLY A 6 11.58 17.47 16.81
N VAL A 7 10.68 16.76 16.13
CA VAL A 7 10.25 17.07 14.77
C VAL A 7 8.84 17.66 14.79
N GLU A 8 8.61 18.72 14.00
CA GLU A 8 7.28 19.28 13.81
C GLU A 8 6.38 18.28 13.06
N ALA A 9 5.19 18.04 13.61
CA ALA A 9 4.23 17.11 13.05
C ALA A 9 2.79 17.65 13.01
N LEU A 10 2.06 17.28 11.96
CA LEU A 10 0.61 17.41 11.89
C LEU A 10 -0.02 16.06 12.21
N THR A 11 -0.77 16.01 13.32
CA THR A 11 -1.56 14.84 13.73
C THR A 11 -3.03 15.07 13.42
N VAL A 12 -3.63 14.14 12.70
CA VAL A 12 -5.06 14.10 12.36
C VAL A 12 -5.68 12.83 12.93
N TRP A 13 -6.84 12.95 13.56
CA TRP A 13 -7.63 11.81 14.00
C TRP A 13 -8.84 11.64 13.10
N ILE A 14 -8.93 10.46 12.47
CA ILE A 14 -10.02 10.09 11.58
C ILE A 14 -10.95 9.16 12.36
N GLY A 15 -12.17 9.62 12.61
CA GLY A 15 -13.24 8.76 13.10
C GLY A 15 -13.76 7.88 11.96
N VAL A 16 -13.89 6.59 12.21
CA VAL A 16 -14.45 5.64 11.24
C VAL A 16 -15.85 5.26 11.71
N GLU A 17 -16.80 5.22 10.79
CA GLU A 17 -18.14 4.72 11.11
C GLU A 17 -18.06 3.28 11.63
N ARG A 18 -18.95 2.94 12.56
CA ARG A 18 -18.99 1.60 13.13
C ARG A 18 -19.34 0.59 12.04
N PHE A 19 -18.55 -0.47 11.97
CA PHE A 19 -18.78 -1.57 11.03
C PHE A 19 -19.93 -2.46 11.50
N ASP A 20 -20.62 -3.11 10.56
CA ASP A 20 -21.75 -4.01 10.83
C ASP A 20 -21.37 -5.20 11.73
N ASN A 21 -20.11 -5.65 11.69
CA ASN A 21 -19.59 -6.70 12.58
C ASN A 21 -19.36 -6.22 14.02
N GLY A 22 -19.65 -4.96 14.32
CA GLY A 22 -19.51 -4.35 15.64
C GLY A 22 -18.16 -3.70 15.90
N ALA A 23 -17.19 -3.79 14.98
CA ALA A 23 -15.91 -3.10 15.09
C ALA A 23 -16.10 -1.58 15.06
N ASP A 24 -15.46 -0.89 16.00
CA ASP A 24 -15.57 0.56 16.19
C ASP A 24 -14.17 1.12 16.39
N VAL A 25 -13.67 1.84 15.39
CA VAL A 25 -12.25 2.22 15.33
C VAL A 25 -12.06 3.68 14.99
N ARG A 26 -10.87 4.18 15.29
CA ARG A 26 -10.37 5.47 14.82
C ARG A 26 -8.92 5.31 14.37
N VAL A 27 -8.50 6.13 13.44
CA VAL A 27 -7.14 6.11 12.89
C VAL A 27 -6.44 7.42 13.23
N ARG A 28 -5.22 7.32 13.76
CA ARG A 28 -4.30 8.45 13.85
C ARG A 28 -3.47 8.49 12.57
N VAL A 29 -3.42 9.66 11.94
CA VAL A 29 -2.55 9.94 10.81
C VAL A 29 -1.57 11.02 11.23
N ARG A 30 -0.28 10.83 10.94
CA ARG A 30 0.76 11.82 11.22
C ARG A 30 1.60 12.11 9.99
N PHE A 31 1.84 13.40 9.77
CA PHE A 31 2.77 13.93 8.79
C PHE A 31 3.89 14.64 9.53
N PHE A 32 5.14 14.41 9.15
CA PHE A 32 6.31 14.95 9.81
C PHE A 32 7.08 15.83 8.83
N ALA A 33 7.54 16.99 9.31
CA ALA A 33 8.14 18.02 8.45
C ALA A 33 9.46 17.58 7.77
N ASP A 34 10.17 16.61 8.35
CA ASP A 34 11.44 16.09 7.84
C ASP A 34 11.29 14.94 6.83
N ARG A 35 10.09 14.40 6.67
CA ARG A 35 9.74 13.27 5.76
C ARG A 35 8.44 13.55 5.02
N PRO A 36 8.45 14.52 4.07
CA PRO A 36 7.23 15.06 3.45
C PRO A 36 6.50 14.08 2.52
N HIS A 37 7.13 12.98 2.12
CA HIS A 37 6.55 11.94 1.27
C HIS A 37 6.11 10.70 2.04
N GLU A 38 6.14 10.75 3.37
CA GLU A 38 5.76 9.65 4.26
C GLU A 38 4.54 10.05 5.10
N VAL A 39 3.65 9.09 5.32
CA VAL A 39 2.55 9.20 6.26
C VAL A 39 2.63 8.06 7.27
N GLU A 40 2.56 8.38 8.56
CA GLU A 40 2.40 7.39 9.61
C GLU A 40 0.91 7.21 9.90
N VAL A 41 0.46 5.96 9.90
CA VAL A 41 -0.92 5.58 10.21
C VAL A 41 -0.95 4.59 11.37
N ALA A 42 -1.87 4.78 12.32
CA ALA A 42 -2.02 3.90 13.47
C ALA A 42 -3.49 3.71 13.84
N GLY A 43 -3.89 2.46 14.05
CA GLY A 43 -5.27 2.08 14.34
C GLY A 43 -5.57 1.95 15.84
N PHE A 44 -6.76 2.36 16.25
CA PHE A 44 -7.22 2.29 17.63
C PHE A 44 -8.64 1.75 17.69
N ALA A 45 -8.87 0.75 18.52
CA ALA A 45 -10.21 0.33 18.91
C ALA A 45 -10.79 1.36 19.89
N ASN A 46 -12.02 1.79 19.64
CA ASN A 46 -12.81 2.57 20.58
C ASN A 46 -13.35 1.66 21.70
N ALA A 47 -13.76 2.26 22.82
CA ALA A 47 -14.21 1.50 23.99
C ALA A 47 -15.45 0.62 23.72
N ALA A 48 -16.26 0.96 22.73
CA ALA A 48 -17.45 0.21 22.34
C ALA A 48 -17.20 -0.86 21.26
N SER A 49 -15.96 -0.98 20.78
CA SER A 49 -15.59 -1.97 19.77
C SER A 49 -15.67 -3.38 20.32
N VAL A 50 -16.03 -4.32 19.46
CA VAL A 50 -15.70 -5.73 19.68
C VAL A 50 -14.16 -5.93 19.63
N PRO A 51 -13.62 -6.99 20.25
CA PRO A 51 -12.22 -7.34 20.10
C PRO A 51 -11.86 -7.53 18.61
N LEU A 52 -10.75 -6.93 18.19
CA LEU A 52 -10.27 -7.01 16.82
C LEU A 52 -9.20 -8.08 16.71
N SER A 53 -9.30 -8.97 15.71
CA SER A 53 -8.18 -9.82 15.33
C SER A 53 -7.17 -9.03 14.49
N HIS A 54 -7.65 -8.18 13.57
CA HIS A 54 -6.85 -7.36 12.68
C HIS A 54 -7.56 -6.02 12.42
N LEU A 55 -6.78 -4.98 12.10
CA LEU A 55 -7.24 -3.73 11.52
C LEU A 55 -6.29 -3.39 10.37
N ILE A 56 -6.73 -3.63 9.15
CA ILE A 56 -5.89 -3.49 7.95
C ILE A 56 -6.00 -2.05 7.44
N LEU A 57 -4.87 -1.35 7.42
CA LEU A 57 -4.74 -0.03 6.82
C LEU A 57 -4.07 -0.22 5.46
N THR A 58 -4.84 -0.09 4.39
CA THR A 58 -4.43 -0.47 3.04
C THR A 58 -4.06 0.73 2.19
N ALA A 59 -2.98 0.61 1.41
CA ALA A 59 -2.72 1.48 0.27
C ALA A 59 -3.41 0.86 -0.95
N THR A 60 -4.56 1.42 -1.31
CA THR A 60 -5.34 0.98 -2.48
C THR A 60 -4.98 1.80 -3.72
N MET A 61 -5.51 1.42 -4.88
CA MET A 61 -5.24 2.06 -6.18
C MET A 61 -3.77 1.96 -6.65
N GLY A 62 -3.04 0.92 -6.24
CA GLY A 62 -1.73 0.62 -6.81
C GLY A 62 -1.78 0.44 -8.33
N ASN A 63 -2.93 0.02 -8.87
CA ASN A 63 -3.10 -0.23 -10.30
C ASN A 63 -3.18 1.06 -11.12
N TRP A 64 -3.57 2.17 -10.48
CA TRP A 64 -3.60 3.49 -11.10
C TRP A 64 -2.17 3.96 -11.34
N ALA A 65 -1.28 3.74 -10.37
CA ALA A 65 0.16 3.92 -10.52
C ALA A 65 0.88 2.74 -11.22
N ARG A 66 0.12 1.74 -11.68
CA ARG A 66 0.59 0.52 -12.34
C ARG A 66 1.74 -0.18 -11.63
N LEU A 67 1.62 -0.35 -10.32
CA LEU A 67 2.58 -1.13 -9.53
C LEU A 67 2.59 -2.59 -10.00
N ARG A 68 3.77 -3.10 -10.38
CA ARG A 68 3.91 -4.49 -10.84
C ARG A 68 5.06 -5.25 -10.24
N ARG A 69 6.02 -4.58 -9.61
CA ARG A 69 7.22 -5.18 -9.02
C ARG A 69 7.17 -4.98 -7.52
N LEU A 70 7.04 -6.07 -6.76
CA LEU A 70 7.16 -6.10 -5.31
C LEU A 70 8.60 -6.46 -4.97
N HIS A 71 9.27 -5.61 -4.20
CA HIS A 71 10.66 -5.77 -3.79
C HIS A 71 10.69 -6.41 -2.40
N LEU A 72 11.08 -7.69 -2.38
CA LEU A 72 11.33 -8.48 -1.18
C LEU A 72 12.83 -8.44 -0.85
N ALA A 73 13.24 -9.07 0.25
CA ALA A 73 14.63 -9.03 0.74
C ALA A 73 15.65 -9.52 -0.28
N ASP A 74 15.32 -10.59 -1.02
CA ASP A 74 16.25 -11.31 -1.90
C ASP A 74 15.78 -11.39 -3.36
N ARG A 75 14.57 -10.91 -3.65
CA ARG A 75 13.96 -11.04 -4.98
C ARG A 75 12.94 -9.95 -5.28
N ILE A 76 12.62 -9.84 -6.55
CA ILE A 76 11.48 -9.06 -7.03
C ILE A 76 10.41 -10.06 -7.48
N VAL A 77 9.18 -9.86 -7.03
CA VAL A 77 8.01 -10.63 -7.46
C VAL A 77 7.10 -9.75 -8.29
N THR A 78 6.67 -10.26 -9.44
CA THR A 78 5.81 -9.53 -10.36
C THR A 78 4.36 -10.00 -10.33
N ALA A 79 3.43 -9.08 -10.67
CA ALA A 79 2.02 -9.44 -10.81
C ALA A 79 1.80 -10.54 -11.88
N ALA A 80 2.61 -10.55 -12.94
CA ALA A 80 2.53 -11.56 -14.00
C ALA A 80 3.03 -12.95 -13.52
N GLU A 81 4.03 -13.01 -12.63
CA GLU A 81 4.47 -14.28 -12.04
C GLU A 81 3.45 -14.84 -11.04
N LEU A 82 2.82 -13.96 -10.26
CA LEU A 82 1.81 -14.37 -9.27
C LEU A 82 0.52 -14.84 -9.92
N TRP A 83 0.11 -14.19 -11.02
CA TRP A 83 -1.17 -14.47 -11.69
C TRP A 83 -1.03 -14.46 -13.23
N PRO A 84 -0.37 -15.47 -13.83
CA PRO A 84 0.00 -15.46 -15.25
C PRO A 84 -1.20 -15.39 -16.21
N ASP A 85 -2.34 -15.97 -15.84
CA ASP A 85 -3.54 -16.05 -16.68
C ASP A 85 -4.67 -15.13 -16.21
N PHE A 86 -4.39 -14.22 -15.26
CA PHE A 86 -5.42 -13.41 -14.65
C PHE A 86 -5.94 -12.30 -15.58
N SER A 87 -7.26 -12.26 -15.74
CA SER A 87 -7.97 -11.30 -16.57
C SER A 87 -9.37 -11.04 -16.01
N GLY A 88 -10.04 -10.04 -16.58
CA GLY A 88 -11.39 -9.64 -16.17
C GLY A 88 -11.41 -8.50 -15.16
N THR A 89 -12.55 -8.34 -14.49
CA THR A 89 -12.85 -7.15 -13.67
C THR A 89 -12.83 -7.41 -12.16
N ALA A 90 -12.56 -8.65 -11.75
CA ALA A 90 -12.46 -9.04 -10.35
C ALA A 90 -11.09 -8.67 -9.76
N PHE A 91 -10.89 -8.98 -8.48
CA PHE A 91 -9.57 -9.01 -7.87
C PHE A 91 -8.94 -10.39 -8.05
N ALA A 92 -7.63 -10.42 -8.23
CA ALA A 92 -6.87 -11.66 -8.09
C ALA A 92 -6.89 -12.11 -6.61
N GLU A 93 -6.62 -13.39 -6.38
CA GLU A 93 -6.41 -13.91 -5.02
C GLU A 93 -5.24 -13.20 -4.34
N HIS A 94 -5.29 -13.01 -3.02
CA HIS A 94 -4.18 -12.41 -2.28
C HIS A 94 -2.93 -13.30 -2.30
N ALA A 95 -1.82 -12.72 -2.75
CA ALA A 95 -0.49 -13.25 -2.48
C ALA A 95 0.03 -12.68 -1.15
N ARG A 96 0.67 -13.53 -0.35
CA ARG A 96 1.12 -13.22 1.02
C ARG A 96 2.60 -13.52 1.16
N PHE A 97 3.31 -12.63 1.82
CA PHE A 97 4.74 -12.73 2.05
C PHE A 97 5.03 -12.51 3.54
N PRO A 98 5.55 -13.51 4.26
CA PRO A 98 5.79 -13.41 5.69
C PRO A 98 6.94 -12.44 6.00
N LEU A 99 7.02 -11.99 7.25
CA LEU A 99 8.07 -11.11 7.77
C LEU A 99 9.49 -11.56 7.38
N SER A 100 9.74 -12.88 7.31
CA SER A 100 11.04 -13.46 6.93
C SER A 100 11.46 -13.21 5.49
N GLU A 101 10.52 -12.86 4.59
CA GLU A 101 10.80 -12.50 3.20
C GLU A 101 10.97 -10.98 3.00
N LEU A 102 10.69 -10.16 4.02
CA LEU A 102 10.75 -8.71 3.91
C LEU A 102 12.16 -8.19 4.23
N SER A 103 12.53 -7.07 3.59
CA SER A 103 13.77 -6.38 3.88
C SER A 103 13.80 -5.89 5.33
N ARG A 104 15.00 -5.87 5.92
CA ARG A 104 15.21 -5.51 7.33
C ARG A 104 16.23 -4.37 7.43
N GLU A 105 15.90 -3.32 8.15
CA GLU A 105 16.81 -2.19 8.43
C GLU A 105 16.59 -1.72 9.87
N ASP A 106 17.62 -1.75 10.69
CA ASP A 106 17.56 -1.36 12.12
C ASP A 106 16.40 -1.99 12.90
N GLY A 107 16.05 -3.24 12.57
CA GLY A 107 14.94 -3.97 13.18
C GLY A 107 13.55 -3.65 12.59
N ALA A 108 13.43 -2.69 11.69
CA ALA A 108 12.21 -2.43 10.95
C ALA A 108 12.00 -3.45 9.82
N ALA A 109 10.74 -3.75 9.51
CA ALA A 109 10.35 -4.44 8.27
C ALA A 109 10.12 -3.40 7.17
N ILE A 110 10.62 -3.69 5.97
CA ILE A 110 10.47 -2.83 4.80
C ILE A 110 10.05 -3.67 3.60
N VAL A 111 9.06 -3.18 2.87
CA VAL A 111 8.65 -3.75 1.58
C VAL A 111 8.24 -2.62 0.66
N SER A 112 8.66 -2.70 -0.61
CA SER A 112 8.40 -1.66 -1.59
C SER A 112 7.75 -2.23 -2.83
N ALA A 113 6.94 -1.44 -3.51
CA ALA A 113 6.35 -1.76 -4.80
C ALA A 113 6.62 -0.63 -5.80
N THR A 114 6.94 -0.98 -7.04
CA THR A 114 7.18 -0.02 -8.13
C THR A 114 6.45 -0.43 -9.41
N GLY A 115 6.14 0.56 -10.25
CA GLY A 115 5.83 0.31 -11.66
C GLY A 115 7.03 -0.25 -12.42
N ASP A 116 6.75 -0.94 -13.52
CA ASP A 116 7.76 -1.57 -14.37
C ASP A 116 8.12 -0.77 -15.63
N GLU A 117 7.33 0.25 -15.96
CA GLU A 117 7.56 1.17 -17.07
C GLU A 117 8.66 2.20 -16.76
N GLU A 118 9.52 2.50 -17.74
CA GLU A 118 10.51 3.57 -17.64
C GLU A 118 9.84 4.96 -17.70
N ASP A 119 8.94 5.15 -18.68
CA ASP A 119 8.12 6.35 -18.83
C ASP A 119 6.63 6.00 -18.72
N PRO A 120 6.01 6.21 -17.55
CA PRO A 120 4.58 5.97 -17.34
C PRO A 120 3.64 6.79 -18.23
N TRP A 121 4.11 7.86 -18.88
CA TRP A 121 3.29 8.70 -19.74
C TRP A 121 3.18 8.16 -21.17
N SER A 122 4.14 7.33 -21.58
CA SER A 122 4.25 6.81 -22.95
C SER A 122 3.32 5.64 -23.26
N VAL A 123 2.52 5.17 -22.28
CA VAL A 123 1.68 4.00 -22.44
C VAL A 123 0.44 4.27 -23.31
N GLU A 124 0.05 3.27 -24.10
CA GLU A 124 -1.19 3.31 -24.87
C GLU A 124 -2.36 2.82 -24.00
N TYR A 125 -3.37 3.67 -23.84
CA TYR A 125 -4.61 3.31 -23.16
C TYR A 125 -5.65 2.85 -24.17
N SER A 126 -6.55 1.97 -23.73
CA SER A 126 -7.72 1.60 -24.53
C SER A 126 -8.56 2.84 -24.84
N PRO A 127 -9.22 2.93 -26.02
CA PRO A 127 -10.05 4.08 -26.39
C PRO A 127 -11.17 4.40 -25.38
N ASP A 128 -11.63 3.38 -24.64
CA ASP A 128 -12.67 3.50 -23.62
C ASP A 128 -12.16 3.83 -22.21
N THR A 129 -10.84 3.97 -22.01
CA THR A 129 -10.29 4.32 -20.70
C THR A 129 -10.69 5.74 -20.32
N ALA A 130 -11.45 5.87 -19.22
CA ALA A 130 -11.86 7.16 -18.69
C ALA A 130 -10.65 8.02 -18.30
N THR A 131 -10.73 9.33 -18.53
CA THR A 131 -9.59 10.25 -18.35
C THR A 131 -8.99 10.23 -16.95
N HIS A 132 -9.80 10.03 -15.91
CA HIS A 132 -9.31 9.97 -14.52
C HIS A 132 -8.46 8.72 -14.22
N TRP A 133 -8.55 7.67 -15.04
CA TRP A 133 -7.69 6.48 -14.94
C TRP A 133 -6.33 6.64 -15.60
N ARG A 134 -6.13 7.72 -16.36
CA ARG A 134 -4.83 8.00 -16.98
C ARG A 134 -3.88 8.52 -15.91
N PHE A 135 -2.82 7.76 -15.66
CA PHE A 135 -1.78 8.14 -14.73
C PHE A 135 -0.97 9.30 -15.30
N LEU A 136 -0.86 10.38 -14.53
CA LEU A 136 -0.10 11.59 -14.87
C LEU A 136 1.08 11.81 -13.90
N GLY A 137 1.44 10.80 -13.12
CA GLY A 137 2.55 10.86 -12.18
C GLY A 137 3.88 10.46 -12.80
N ARG A 138 4.94 10.52 -11.99
CA ARG A 138 6.24 9.92 -12.32
C ARG A 138 6.31 8.51 -11.76
N ARG A 139 7.27 7.72 -12.24
CA ARG A 139 7.58 6.42 -11.64
C ARG A 139 7.99 6.64 -10.17
N ALA A 140 7.32 5.94 -9.28
CA ALA A 140 7.54 6.05 -7.84
C ALA A 140 7.62 4.67 -7.18
N ALA A 141 8.33 4.61 -6.06
CA ALA A 141 8.31 3.51 -5.12
C ALA A 141 7.30 3.83 -4.03
N GLN A 142 6.34 2.92 -3.84
CA GLN A 142 5.48 2.91 -2.67
C GLN A 142 6.11 1.97 -1.65
N THR A 143 6.28 2.40 -0.41
CA THR A 143 7.00 1.62 0.59
C THR A 143 6.23 1.58 1.89
N TRP A 144 6.07 0.38 2.44
CA TRP A 144 5.69 0.20 3.83
C TRP A 144 6.94 0.01 4.69
N ARG A 145 6.99 0.73 5.81
CA ARG A 145 7.97 0.54 6.88
C ARG A 145 7.26 0.35 8.21
N VAL A 146 7.64 -0.69 8.93
CA VAL A 146 7.13 -1.01 10.27
C VAL A 146 8.29 -1.16 11.23
N ASP A 147 8.46 -0.18 12.12
CA ASP A 147 9.63 -0.10 13.01
C ASP A 147 9.62 -1.18 14.12
N ASP A 148 8.44 -1.58 14.60
CA ASP A 148 8.25 -2.66 15.57
C ASP A 148 7.27 -3.71 15.01
N PRO A 149 7.72 -4.58 14.09
CA PRO A 149 6.83 -5.51 13.39
C PRO A 149 6.44 -6.69 14.28
N HIS A 150 5.16 -7.07 14.27
CA HIS A 150 4.73 -8.31 14.90
C HIS A 150 5.38 -9.53 14.19
N PRO A 151 5.69 -10.64 14.91
CA PRO A 151 6.25 -11.84 14.29
C PRO A 151 5.39 -12.46 13.17
N GLU A 152 4.07 -12.26 13.24
CA GLU A 152 3.09 -12.69 12.24
C GLU A 152 2.77 -11.61 11.20
N LEU A 153 3.61 -10.58 11.06
CA LEU A 153 3.43 -9.57 10.03
C LEU A 153 3.60 -10.20 8.64
N GLU A 154 2.69 -9.86 7.73
CA GLU A 154 2.73 -10.22 6.31
C GLU A 154 2.62 -8.96 5.44
N ALA A 155 3.37 -8.94 4.34
CA ALA A 155 3.05 -8.09 3.21
C ALA A 155 2.05 -8.81 2.31
N VAL A 156 0.98 -8.14 1.91
CA VAL A 156 -0.10 -8.74 1.12
C VAL A 156 -0.40 -7.87 -0.09
N VAL A 157 -0.52 -8.52 -1.24
CA VAL A 157 -0.90 -7.88 -2.51
C VAL A 157 -1.98 -8.69 -3.21
N ASN A 158 -2.87 -8.00 -3.91
CA ASN A 158 -3.71 -8.58 -4.95
C ASN A 158 -3.53 -7.76 -6.23
N ALA A 159 -4.12 -8.21 -7.34
CA ALA A 159 -4.06 -7.50 -8.60
C ALA A 159 -5.43 -7.24 -9.21
N ARG A 160 -5.44 -6.29 -10.14
CA ARG A 160 -6.51 -6.08 -11.09
C ARG A 160 -5.96 -6.07 -12.50
N TRP A 161 -6.78 -6.54 -13.44
CA TRP A 161 -6.50 -6.50 -14.87
C TRP A 161 -7.16 -5.30 -15.57
N SER A 162 -8.35 -4.87 -15.09
CA SER A 162 -9.02 -3.65 -15.54
C SER A 162 -9.14 -2.58 -14.45
N TYR A 163 -9.30 -1.32 -14.86
CA TYR A 163 -9.55 -0.20 -13.94
C TYR A 163 -10.89 -0.32 -13.19
N TRP A 164 -10.96 0.25 -11.99
CA TRP A 164 -12.14 0.17 -11.13
C TRP A 164 -13.41 0.69 -11.79
N ALA A 165 -14.51 -0.02 -11.54
CA ALA A 165 -15.81 0.18 -12.18
C ALA A 165 -15.78 0.22 -13.72
N SER A 166 -14.86 -0.52 -14.35
CA SER A 166 -14.75 -0.62 -15.81
C SER A 166 -14.23 -1.98 -16.29
N ALA A 167 -14.36 -2.23 -17.60
CA ALA A 167 -13.69 -3.32 -18.29
C ALA A 167 -12.42 -2.86 -19.04
N SER A 168 -12.02 -1.60 -18.88
CA SER A 168 -10.91 -1.02 -19.62
C SER A 168 -9.59 -1.60 -19.08
N PRO A 169 -8.76 -2.25 -19.93
CA PRO A 169 -7.55 -2.93 -19.49
C PRO A 169 -6.54 -1.93 -18.95
N ILE A 170 -5.81 -2.35 -17.92
CA ILE A 170 -4.64 -1.61 -17.45
C ILE A 170 -3.50 -1.82 -18.46
N PRO A 171 -2.90 -0.74 -19.02
CA PRO A 171 -1.81 -0.86 -19.98
C PRO A 171 -0.64 -1.67 -19.40
N GLY A 172 -0.15 -2.68 -20.11
CA GLY A 172 0.91 -3.58 -19.61
C GLY A 172 0.41 -4.78 -18.81
N GLY A 173 -0.91 -4.95 -18.66
CA GLY A 173 -1.50 -6.10 -17.98
C GLY A 173 -1.69 -5.88 -16.47
N PRO A 174 -1.94 -6.98 -15.72
CA PRO A 174 -2.27 -6.91 -14.29
C PRO A 174 -1.30 -6.06 -13.49
N ALA A 175 -1.84 -5.26 -12.59
CA ALA A 175 -1.10 -4.45 -11.64
C ALA A 175 -1.69 -4.61 -10.25
N TYR A 176 -0.85 -4.47 -9.22
CA TYR A 176 -1.27 -4.58 -7.84
C TYR A 176 -2.34 -3.55 -7.53
N GLU A 177 -3.49 -3.93 -6.97
CA GLU A 177 -4.48 -2.96 -6.49
C GLU A 177 -4.15 -2.57 -5.06
N ASN A 178 -4.22 -3.54 -4.16
CA ASN A 178 -3.94 -3.33 -2.76
C ASN A 178 -2.49 -3.71 -2.48
N PHE A 179 -1.81 -2.85 -1.74
CA PHE A 179 -0.50 -3.12 -1.18
C PHE A 179 -0.57 -2.90 0.33
N GLU A 180 -0.55 -4.00 1.07
CA GLU A 180 -0.98 -4.05 2.46
C GLU A 180 0.12 -4.60 3.37
N ILE A 181 0.10 -4.12 4.61
CA ILE A 181 0.72 -4.79 5.74
C ILE A 181 -0.40 -5.31 6.63
N ILE A 182 -0.31 -6.59 6.98
CA ILE A 182 -1.26 -7.25 7.88
C ILE A 182 -0.47 -7.81 9.06
N GLU A 183 -0.86 -7.41 10.26
CA GLU A 183 -0.43 -8.06 11.50
C GLU A 183 -1.60 -8.14 12.49
N PRO A 184 -1.55 -9.06 13.47
CA PRO A 184 -2.50 -9.09 14.57
C PRO A 184 -2.67 -7.72 15.21
N PHE A 185 -3.91 -7.37 15.52
CA PHE A 185 -4.25 -6.04 16.02
C PHE A 185 -3.53 -5.72 17.32
N ARG A 186 -2.77 -4.62 17.32
CA ARG A 186 -2.16 -4.03 18.50
C ARG A 186 -2.57 -2.56 18.59
N GLN A 187 -3.12 -2.17 19.72
CA GLN A 187 -3.61 -0.80 19.94
C GLN A 187 -2.50 0.22 19.68
N GLY A 188 -2.68 1.04 18.65
CA GLY A 188 -1.74 2.11 18.30
C GLY A 188 -0.44 1.65 17.64
N ALA A 189 -0.34 0.40 17.16
CA ALA A 189 0.74 0.00 16.26
C ALA A 189 0.74 0.91 15.03
N ALA A 190 1.92 1.43 14.69
CA ALA A 190 2.10 2.45 13.68
C ALA A 190 2.83 1.88 12.46
N PHE A 191 2.29 2.16 11.28
CA PHE A 191 2.85 1.78 10.00
C PHE A 191 3.15 3.06 9.22
N ARG A 192 4.28 3.07 8.52
CA ARG A 192 4.68 4.22 7.73
C ARG A 192 4.61 3.86 6.26
N PHE A 193 3.89 4.67 5.51
CA PHE A 193 3.74 4.51 4.08
C PHE A 193 4.39 5.71 3.39
N SER A 194 5.33 5.46 2.48
CA SER A 194 5.97 6.52 1.69
C SER A 194 5.76 6.32 0.20
N VAL A 195 5.79 7.44 -0.53
CA VAL A 195 5.76 7.46 -2.00
C VAL A 195 6.88 8.34 -2.51
N GLU A 196 7.94 7.73 -3.02
CA GLU A 196 9.15 8.44 -3.44
C GLU A 196 9.41 8.28 -4.94
N GLU A 197 9.80 9.35 -5.60
CA GLU A 197 10.19 9.29 -7.02
C GLU A 197 11.40 8.35 -7.20
N VAL A 198 11.26 7.35 -8.07
CA VAL A 198 12.40 6.51 -8.46
C VAL A 198 13.23 7.33 -9.43
N ARG A 199 14.33 7.88 -8.94
CA ARG A 199 15.28 8.58 -9.80
C ARG A 199 16.01 7.57 -10.68
N PRO A 200 16.29 7.90 -11.96
CA PRO A 200 17.24 7.14 -12.75
C PRO A 200 18.58 7.05 -12.01
N PRO A 201 19.36 5.97 -12.19
CA PRO A 201 20.77 5.98 -11.80
C PRO A 201 21.47 7.18 -12.46
N GLU A 202 22.31 7.89 -11.71
CA GLU A 202 23.23 8.91 -12.26
C GLU A 202 24.26 8.30 -13.22
#